data_AF-A0A3L9DN31-F1
#
_entry.id   AF-A0A3L9DN31-F1
#
_cell.length_a   1.000
_cell.length_b   1.000
_cell.length_c   1.000
_cell.angle_alpha   90.00
_cell.angle_beta   90.00
_cell.angle_gamma   90.00
#
_symmetry.space_group_name_H-M   'P 1'
#
loop_
_entity.id
_entity.type
_entity.pdbx_description
1 polymer ?
#
loop_
_entity_poly.entity_id
_entity_poly.type
_entity_poly.pdbx_seq_one_letter_code
_entity_poly.pdbx_strand_id
1 'polypeptide(L)'
;MALTATAALSSHSASAYQHYTNPILKQDGTQSLREVKQAAQLEIRNLLKTHNVTDPAEYKGYYYFYLREARKASNEHGVKAVIDELASTLQQRNNQ
;
A
#
# COMPACT_ATOMS: atom_id res chain seq x y z
N MET A 1 -37.56 -21.99 -6.67
CA MET A 1 -37.29 -20.57 -6.36
C MET A 1 -35.85 -20.44 -5.93
N ALA A 2 -35.16 -19.43 -6.47
CA ALA A 2 -33.71 -19.42 -6.71
C ALA A 2 -32.84 -19.44 -5.45
N LEU A 3 -31.72 -20.16 -5.59
CA LEU A 3 -30.64 -20.33 -4.62
C LEU A 3 -29.96 -18.99 -4.36
N THR A 4 -29.84 -18.63 -3.08
CA THR A 4 -29.00 -17.55 -2.58
C THR A 4 -27.54 -17.81 -2.98
N ALA A 5 -27.03 -17.02 -3.91
CA ALA A 5 -25.61 -16.99 -4.25
C ALA A 5 -24.86 -16.24 -3.14
N THR A 6 -24.45 -16.98 -2.11
CA THR A 6 -23.42 -16.48 -1.18
C THR A 6 -22.12 -16.49 -1.96
N ALA A 7 -21.70 -15.33 -2.47
CA ALA A 7 -20.36 -15.16 -2.99
C ALA A 7 -19.40 -15.46 -1.82
N ALA A 8 -18.78 -16.64 -1.85
CA ALA A 8 -17.71 -16.97 -0.94
C ALA A 8 -16.56 -16.00 -1.24
N LEU A 9 -16.44 -14.99 -0.39
CA LEU A 9 -15.32 -14.07 -0.36
C LEU A 9 -14.06 -14.94 -0.20
N SER A 10 -13.34 -15.14 -1.30
CA SER A 10 -12.03 -15.80 -1.28
C SER A 10 -11.14 -15.00 -0.36
N SER A 11 -11.03 -15.46 0.88
CA SER A 11 -10.02 -15.04 1.83
C SER A 11 -8.68 -15.46 1.24
N HIS A 12 -8.11 -14.61 0.40
CA HIS A 12 -6.72 -14.71 0.01
C HIS A 12 -5.92 -14.65 1.31
N SER A 13 -5.50 -15.82 1.78
CA SER A 13 -4.50 -15.94 2.83
C SER A 13 -3.29 -15.17 2.34
N ALA A 14 -3.15 -13.95 2.86
CA ALA A 14 -2.00 -13.10 2.61
C ALA A 14 -0.78 -13.89 3.08
N SER A 15 -0.08 -14.52 2.13
CA SER A 15 1.28 -14.98 2.37
C SER A 15 2.10 -13.73 2.64
N ALA A 16 2.25 -13.43 3.92
CA ALA A 16 3.08 -12.35 4.42
C ALA A 16 4.51 -12.68 3.98
N TYR A 17 4.93 -12.11 2.86
CA TYR A 17 6.33 -12.11 2.45
C TYR A 17 7.10 -11.39 3.56
N GLN A 18 7.74 -12.16 4.44
CA GLN A 18 8.63 -11.67 5.49
C GLN A 18 9.93 -11.13 4.84
N HIS A 19 9.84 -9.98 4.18
CA HIS A 19 11.00 -9.11 3.98
C HIS A 19 11.01 -8.10 5.13
N TYR A 20 11.17 -8.59 6.36
CA TYR A 20 11.47 -7.75 7.51
C TYR A 20 12.93 -7.32 7.43
N THR A 21 13.21 -6.30 6.61
CA THR A 21 14.26 -5.35 6.95
C THR A 21 13.67 -4.53 8.09
N ASN A 22 13.93 -4.94 9.34
CA ASN A 22 13.47 -4.20 10.50
C ASN A 22 13.84 -2.72 10.32
N PRO A 23 12.86 -1.80 10.31
CA PRO A 23 13.19 -0.40 10.18
C PRO A 23 14.12 -0.03 11.33
N ILE A 24 15.28 0.55 11.02
CA ILE A 24 16.23 0.96 12.05
C ILE A 24 15.61 2.17 12.74
N LEU A 25 15.07 1.95 13.93
CA LEU A 25 14.53 3.03 14.76
C LEU A 25 15.70 3.81 15.36
N LYS A 26 15.60 5.13 15.39
CA LYS A 26 16.45 5.97 16.21
C LYS A 26 16.20 5.67 17.69
N GLN A 27 17.11 6.14 18.56
CA GLN A 27 16.99 5.95 20.02
C GLN A 27 15.68 6.49 20.62
N ASP A 28 15.03 7.45 19.97
CA ASP A 28 13.72 8.00 20.36
C ASP A 28 12.52 7.21 19.80
N GLY A 29 12.77 6.07 19.13
CA GLY A 29 11.73 5.23 18.53
C GLY A 29 11.22 5.74 17.18
N THR A 30 11.73 6.86 16.66
CA THR A 30 11.34 7.39 15.35
C THR A 30 12.18 6.79 14.22
N GLN A 31 11.60 6.59 13.05
CA GLN A 31 12.38 6.23 11.87
C GLN A 31 13.04 7.49 11.30
N SER A 32 14.12 7.36 10.54
CA SER A 32 14.54 8.49 9.72
C SER A 32 13.57 8.69 8.55
N LEU A 33 13.34 9.94 8.11
CA LEU A 33 12.54 10.22 6.90
C LEU A 33 13.01 9.40 5.68
N ARG A 34 14.30 9.08 5.61
CA ARG A 34 14.86 8.23 4.54
C ARG A 34 14.33 6.80 4.63
N GLU A 35 14.23 6.23 5.82
CA GLU A 35 13.67 4.89 6.05
C GLU A 35 12.17 4.87 5.82
N VAL A 36 11.44 5.89 6.30
CA VAL A 36 10.00 6.03 6.05
C VAL A 36 9.71 6.06 4.55
N LYS A 37 10.51 6.79 3.76
CA LYS A 37 10.38 6.81 2.29
C LYS A 37 10.71 5.46 1.63
N GLN A 38 11.61 4.67 2.21
CA GLN A 38 11.91 3.32 1.72
C GLN A 38 10.79 2.34 2.08
N ALA A 39 10.28 2.41 3.31
CA ALA A 39 9.13 1.62 3.77
C ALA A 39 7.89 1.89 2.93
N ALA A 40 7.63 3.17 2.59
CA ALA A 40 6.54 3.58 1.71
C ALA A 40 6.56 2.86 0.35
N GLN A 41 7.75 2.59 -0.22
CA GLN A 41 7.85 1.85 -1.48
C GLN A 41 7.30 0.42 -1.35
N LEU A 42 7.59 -0.26 -0.23
CA LEU A 42 7.08 -1.59 0.03
C LEU A 42 5.58 -1.56 0.32
N GLU A 43 5.13 -0.58 1.10
CA GLU A 43 3.75 -0.42 1.50
C GLU A 43 2.84 -0.12 0.30
N ILE A 44 3.27 0.74 -0.62
CA ILE A 44 2.58 0.99 -1.90
C ILE A 44 2.44 -0.31 -2.71
N ARG A 45 3.52 -1.12 -2.83
CA ARG A 45 3.43 -2.41 -3.55
C ARG A 45 2.43 -3.35 -2.89
N ASN A 46 2.47 -3.43 -1.56
CA ASN A 46 1.58 -4.29 -0.80
C ASN A 46 0.13 -3.85 -0.95
N LEU A 47 -0.17 -2.55 -0.89
CA LEU A 47 -1.52 -2.02 -1.13
C LEU A 47 -2.03 -2.38 -2.52
N LEU A 48 -1.24 -2.14 -3.57
CA LEU A 48 -1.62 -2.50 -4.94
C LEU A 48 -1.86 -4.00 -5.11
N LYS A 49 -1.04 -4.83 -4.46
CA LYS A 49 -1.22 -6.29 -4.45
C LYS A 49 -2.49 -6.71 -3.72
N THR A 50 -2.74 -6.18 -2.52
CA THR A 50 -3.92 -6.49 -1.69
C THR A 50 -5.21 -6.12 -2.38
N HIS A 51 -5.21 -5.03 -3.15
CA HIS A 51 -6.38 -4.59 -3.93
C HIS A 51 -6.47 -5.22 -5.33
N ASN A 52 -5.66 -6.24 -5.64
CA ASN A 52 -5.66 -6.93 -6.93
C ASN A 52 -5.52 -5.98 -8.13
N VAL A 53 -4.61 -5.01 -8.05
CA VAL A 53 -4.23 -4.19 -9.20
C VAL A 53 -3.32 -5.02 -10.11
N THR A 54 -3.93 -5.80 -11.01
CA THR A 54 -3.22 -6.76 -11.87
C THR A 54 -2.92 -6.21 -13.26
N ASP A 55 -3.65 -5.19 -13.72
CA ASP A 55 -3.35 -4.56 -15.00
C ASP A 55 -1.96 -3.87 -14.93
N PRO A 56 -1.01 -4.22 -15.82
CA PRO A 56 0.34 -3.68 -15.74
C PRO A 56 0.43 -2.16 -15.93
N ALA A 57 -0.46 -1.57 -16.74
CA ALA A 57 -0.45 -0.14 -16.99
C ALA A 57 -0.99 0.62 -15.77
N GLU A 58 -2.12 0.15 -15.23
CA GLU A 58 -2.72 0.68 -14.01
C GLU A 58 -1.79 0.55 -12.80
N TYR A 59 -1.20 -0.64 -12.60
CA TYR A 59 -0.22 -0.87 -11.53
C TYR A 59 0.93 0.11 -11.61
N LYS A 60 1.52 0.30 -12.80
CA LYS A 60 2.62 1.26 -13.02
C LYS A 60 2.17 2.68 -12.74
N GLY A 61 0.98 3.06 -13.20
CA GLY A 61 0.39 4.38 -12.96
C GLY A 61 0.34 4.71 -11.48
N TYR A 62 -0.32 3.86 -10.70
CA TYR A 62 -0.41 4.05 -9.25
C TYR A 62 0.96 3.98 -8.57
N TYR A 63 1.76 2.95 -8.87
CA TYR A 63 3.05 2.75 -8.21
C TYR A 63 3.98 3.95 -8.41
N TYR A 64 4.15 4.44 -9.65
CA TYR A 64 5.06 5.54 -9.92
C TYR A 64 4.54 6.88 -9.40
N PHE A 65 3.23 7.14 -9.50
CA PHE A 65 2.64 8.37 -9.00
C PHE A 65 2.82 8.50 -7.48
N TYR A 66 2.30 7.54 -6.71
CA TYR A 66 2.33 7.61 -5.25
C TYR A 66 3.74 7.48 -4.69
N LEU A 67 4.63 6.69 -5.31
CA LEU A 67 6.04 6.63 -4.90
C LEU A 67 6.75 7.96 -5.10
N ARG A 68 6.45 8.68 -6.19
CA ARG A 68 7.02 10.00 -6.45
C ARG A 68 6.55 11.02 -5.41
N GLU A 69 5.27 11.04 -5.08
CA GLU A 69 4.73 11.95 -4.07
C GLU A 69 5.27 11.64 -2.66
N ALA A 70 5.34 10.36 -2.28
CA ALA A 70 5.96 9.96 -1.01
C ALA A 70 7.42 10.41 -0.92
N ARG A 71 8.19 10.35 -2.02
CA ARG A 71 9.58 10.82 -2.06
C ARG A 71 9.71 12.33 -1.92
N LYS A 72 8.72 13.10 -2.37
CA LYS A 72 8.71 14.57 -2.24
C LYS A 72 8.34 15.05 -0.84
N ALA A 73 7.64 14.24 -0.05
CA ALA A 73 7.24 14.62 1.29
C ALA A 73 8.44 15.04 2.17
N SER A 74 8.31 16.16 2.88
CA SER A 74 9.37 16.73 3.71
C SER A 74 9.43 16.15 5.12
N ASN A 75 8.44 15.34 5.50
CA ASN A 75 8.32 14.72 6.81
C ASN A 75 7.54 13.40 6.72
N GLU A 76 7.54 12.66 7.82
CA GLU A 76 6.92 11.33 7.90
C GLU A 76 5.40 11.40 7.74
N HIS A 77 4.78 12.44 8.28
CA HIS A 77 3.34 12.64 8.18
C HIS A 77 2.89 12.83 6.72
N GLY A 78 3.66 13.56 5.91
CA GLY A 78 3.41 13.71 4.48
C GLY A 78 3.57 12.40 3.72
N VAL A 79 4.55 11.56 4.09
CA VAL A 79 4.67 10.22 3.51
C VAL A 79 3.43 9.38 3.84
N LYS A 80 3.01 9.41 5.10
CA LYS A 80 1.81 8.67 5.54
C LYS A 80 0.55 9.13 4.81
N ALA A 81 0.35 10.45 4.66
CA ALA A 81 -0.82 10.99 3.98
C ALA A 81 -0.95 10.49 2.53
N VAL A 82 0.17 10.39 1.80
CA VAL A 82 0.20 9.83 0.43
C VAL A 82 -0.21 8.36 0.41
N ILE A 83 0.23 7.57 1.39
CA ILE A 83 -0.13 6.15 1.52
C ILE A 83 -1.62 6.00 1.85
N ASP A 84 -2.13 6.82 2.78
CA ASP A 84 -3.55 6.83 3.16
C ASP A 84 -4.44 7.23 1.97
N GLU A 85 -4.01 8.19 1.15
CA GLU A 85 -4.68 8.60 -0.08
C GLU A 85 -4.75 7.46 -1.11
N LEU A 86 -3.63 6.74 -1.33
CA LEU A 86 -3.62 5.55 -2.18
C LEU A 86 -4.60 4.50 -1.66
N ALA A 87 -4.57 4.20 -0.36
CA ALA A 87 -5.47 3.21 0.24
C ALA A 87 -6.95 3.59 0.04
N SER A 88 -7.32 4.85 0.29
CA SER A 88 -8.67 5.36 0.04
C SER A 88 -9.06 5.23 -1.44
N THR A 89 -8.15 5.56 -2.35
CA THR A 89 -8.41 5.50 -3.80
C THR A 89 -8.66 4.06 -4.26
N LEU A 90 -7.85 3.10 -3.78
CA LEU A 90 -8.03 1.68 -4.09
C LEU A 90 -9.29 1.07 -3.46
N GLN A 91 -9.69 1.54 -2.27
CA GLN A 91 -10.96 1.16 -1.66
C GLN A 91 -12.15 1.64 -2.49
N GLN A 92 -12.13 2.89 -2.96
CA GLN A 92 -13.17 3.42 -3.84
C GLN A 92 -13.25 2.66 -5.16
N ARG A 93 -12.09 2.33 -5.77
CA ARG A 93 -12.02 1.53 -6.99
C ARG A 93 -12.70 0.16 -6.84
N ASN A 94 -12.51 -0.52 -5.72
CA ASN A 94 -13.05 -1.86 -5.50
C ASN A 94 -14.54 -1.87 -5.09
N ASN A 95 -15.10 -0.72 -4.72
CA ASN A 95 -16.52 -0.55 -4.41
C ASN A 95 -17.36 -0.11 -5.62
N GLN A 96 -16.71 0.10 -6.78
CA GLN A 96 -17.34 0.38 -8.07
C GLN A 96 -17.55 -0.92 -8.85
#